data_AF-A0A935FW27-F1
#
_entry.id   AF-A0A935FW27-F1
#
_cell.length_a   1.000
_cell.length_b   1.000
_cell.length_c   1.000
_cell.angle_alpha   90.00
_cell.angle_beta   90.00
_cell.angle_gamma   90.00
#
_symmetry.space_group_name_H-M   'P 1'
#
loop_
_entity.id
_entity.type
_entity.pdbx_description
1 polymer ?
#
loop_
_entity_poly.entity_id
_entity_poly.type
_entity_poly.pdbx_seq_one_letter_code
_entity_poly.pdbx_strand_id
1 'polypeptide(L)'
;MKRANRQTAMDFIRDRVDFTASSLSGRLGTYYGYGGRLGSALRNRWRADNPVYAVYSYDTPIAWLPSGGGPWVMPTTKYSPTTTNHQTVAARAVGEDVVWINNEGEEVEGRWVK
;
A
#
# COMPACT_ATOMS: atom_id res chain seq x y z
N MET A 1 -15.34 -10.93 -3.01
CA MET A 1 -14.14 -10.47 -2.27
C MET A 1 -13.81 -11.50 -1.19
N LYS A 2 -12.57 -11.99 -1.10
CA LYS A 2 -12.20 -13.06 -0.16
C LYS A 2 -11.97 -12.52 1.25
N ARG A 3 -12.41 -13.24 2.30
CA ARG A 3 -12.05 -12.91 3.69
C ARG A 3 -10.69 -13.50 4.04
N ALA A 4 -9.86 -12.76 4.78
CA ALA A 4 -8.53 -13.22 5.17
C ALA A 4 -8.23 -13.00 6.66
N ASN A 5 -7.45 -13.90 7.25
CA ASN A 5 -6.69 -13.62 8.47
C ASN A 5 -5.32 -13.00 8.09
N ARG A 6 -4.46 -12.70 9.07
CA ARG A 6 -3.17 -12.04 8.80
C ARG A 6 -2.26 -12.81 7.83
N GLN A 7 -2.15 -14.13 7.97
CA GLN A 7 -1.29 -14.96 7.11
C GLN A 7 -1.85 -14.99 5.69
N THR A 8 -3.14 -15.31 5.56
CA THR A 8 -3.84 -15.35 4.27
C THR A 8 -3.82 -13.99 3.57
N ALA A 9 -3.85 -12.88 4.31
CA ALA A 9 -3.75 -11.55 3.72
C ALA A 9 -2.38 -11.31 3.07
N MET A 10 -1.28 -11.80 3.66
CA MET A 10 0.04 -11.68 3.05
C MET A 10 0.11 -12.47 1.74
N ASP A 11 -0.44 -13.68 1.72
CA ASP A 11 -0.47 -14.52 0.52
C ASP A 11 -1.33 -13.87 -0.57
N PHE A 12 -2.50 -13.31 -0.22
CA PHE A 12 -3.32 -12.57 -1.18
C PHE A 12 -2.67 -11.29 -1.70
N ILE A 13 -1.88 -10.56 -0.88
CA ILE A 13 -1.10 -9.42 -1.37
C ILE A 13 -0.05 -9.87 -2.38
N ARG A 14 0.68 -10.95 -2.07
CA ARG A 14 1.72 -11.51 -2.95
C ARG A 14 1.14 -11.96 -4.29
N ASP A 15 0.00 -12.64 -4.25
CA ASP A 15 -0.69 -13.18 -5.41
C ASP A 15 -1.61 -12.14 -6.10
N ARG A 16 -1.69 -10.92 -5.54
CA ARG A 16 -2.51 -9.79 -6.04
C ARG A 16 -3.99 -10.16 -6.15
N VAL A 17 -4.48 -10.91 -5.19
CA VAL A 17 -5.86 -11.38 -5.10
C VAL A 17 -6.69 -10.41 -4.26
N ASP A 18 -7.84 -9.98 -4.79
CA ASP A 18 -8.78 -9.13 -4.06
C ASP A 18 -9.25 -9.75 -2.73
N PHE A 19 -9.09 -9.00 -1.64
CA PHE A 19 -9.44 -9.46 -0.30
C PHE A 19 -9.88 -8.36 0.66
N THR A 20 -10.57 -8.76 1.72
CA THR A 20 -10.85 -7.96 2.92
C THR A 20 -10.51 -8.72 4.20
N ALA A 21 -9.96 -7.99 5.16
CA ALA A 21 -9.60 -8.46 6.49
C ALA A 21 -9.84 -7.31 7.48
N SER A 22 -11.09 -7.15 7.94
CA SER A 22 -11.52 -5.95 8.67
C SER A 22 -11.25 -4.68 7.82
N SER A 23 -10.49 -3.73 8.33
CA SER A 23 -10.09 -2.51 7.61
C SER A 23 -8.90 -2.70 6.67
N LEU A 24 -8.27 -3.87 6.58
CA LEU A 24 -7.23 -4.14 5.59
C LEU A 24 -7.87 -4.73 4.33
N SER A 25 -7.51 -4.23 3.15
CA SER A 25 -7.98 -4.82 1.89
C SER A 25 -6.94 -4.73 0.78
N GLY A 26 -7.05 -5.61 -0.20
CA GLY A 26 -6.31 -5.58 -1.45
C GLY A 26 -7.30 -5.50 -2.61
N ARG A 27 -7.01 -4.65 -3.60
CA ARG A 27 -7.91 -4.40 -4.74
C ARG A 27 -7.11 -4.28 -6.03
N LEU A 28 -7.53 -5.01 -7.05
CA LEU A 28 -7.18 -4.86 -8.46
C LEU A 28 -8.00 -3.74 -9.11
N GLY A 29 -7.45 -3.13 -10.16
CA GLY A 29 -8.14 -2.13 -10.99
C GLY A 29 -7.40 -0.81 -11.13
N THR A 30 -8.03 0.18 -11.76
CA THR A 30 -7.44 1.50 -12.06
C THR A 30 -8.19 2.66 -11.40
N TYR A 31 -9.33 2.41 -10.75
CA TYR A 31 -10.14 3.44 -10.09
C TYR A 31 -10.15 3.25 -8.58
N TYR A 32 -9.44 4.12 -7.88
CA TYR A 32 -9.21 3.94 -6.45
C TYR A 32 -9.63 5.13 -5.55
N GLY A 33 -10.34 6.12 -6.09
CA GLY A 33 -10.92 7.21 -5.30
C GLY A 33 -9.90 8.25 -4.81
N TYR A 34 -10.21 8.92 -3.69
CA TYR A 34 -9.50 10.13 -3.23
C TYR A 34 -8.12 9.90 -2.57
N GLY A 35 -7.70 8.64 -2.37
CA GLY A 35 -6.44 8.31 -1.69
C GLY A 35 -6.50 8.46 -0.16
N GLY A 36 -7.70 8.44 0.43
CA GLY A 36 -7.90 8.47 1.89
C GLY A 36 -7.10 9.56 2.61
N ARG A 37 -6.25 9.16 3.55
CA ARG A 37 -5.42 10.06 4.39
C ARG A 37 -4.04 10.34 3.78
N LEU A 38 -3.76 9.99 2.52
CA LEU A 38 -2.50 10.36 1.88
C LEU A 38 -2.33 11.89 1.86
N GLY A 39 -1.12 12.36 2.18
CA GLY A 39 -0.70 13.74 1.94
C GLY A 39 -0.74 14.10 0.46
N SER A 40 -0.70 15.40 0.13
CA SER A 40 -0.85 15.88 -1.26
C SER A 40 0.21 15.29 -2.21
N ALA A 41 1.48 15.26 -1.81
CA ALA A 41 2.56 14.74 -2.65
C ALA A 41 2.42 13.23 -2.89
N LEU A 42 2.22 12.44 -1.83
CA LEU A 42 1.94 11.00 -1.94
C LEU A 42 0.71 10.70 -2.79
N ARG A 43 -0.36 11.49 -2.64
CA ARG A 43 -1.58 11.34 -3.44
C ARG A 43 -1.32 11.62 -4.92
N ASN A 44 -0.53 12.64 -5.23
CA ASN A 44 -0.14 12.96 -6.60
C ASN A 44 0.73 11.84 -7.20
N ARG A 45 1.71 11.33 -6.43
CA ARG A 45 2.52 10.19 -6.84
C ARG A 45 1.66 8.95 -7.12
N TRP A 46 0.79 8.59 -6.18
CA TRP A 46 -0.11 7.45 -6.32
C TRP A 46 -1.04 7.56 -7.53
N ARG A 47 -1.54 8.77 -7.85
CA ARG A 47 -2.32 9.02 -9.07
C ARG A 47 -1.48 8.89 -10.33
N ALA A 48 -0.25 9.41 -10.31
CA ALA A 48 0.68 9.34 -11.44
C ALA A 48 1.11 7.90 -11.73
N ASP A 49 1.34 7.10 -10.69
CA ASP A 49 1.69 5.67 -10.80
C ASP A 49 0.55 4.83 -11.40
N ASN A 50 -0.69 5.33 -11.33
CA ASN A 50 -1.90 4.69 -11.82
C ASN A 50 -1.91 3.18 -11.52
N PRO A 51 -1.92 2.78 -10.23
CA PRO A 51 -1.55 1.43 -9.85
C PRO A 51 -2.46 0.37 -10.47
N VAL A 52 -1.93 -0.84 -10.67
CA VAL A 52 -2.72 -2.01 -11.12
C VAL A 52 -3.28 -2.82 -9.95
N TYR A 53 -2.63 -2.69 -8.79
CA TYR A 53 -3.06 -3.29 -7.53
C TYR A 53 -2.65 -2.39 -6.37
N ALA A 54 -3.53 -2.26 -5.38
CA ALA A 54 -3.24 -1.48 -4.19
C ALA A 54 -3.78 -2.16 -2.92
N VAL A 55 -3.03 -1.98 -1.83
CA VAL A 55 -3.38 -2.42 -0.48
C VAL A 55 -3.82 -1.20 0.32
N TYR A 56 -4.95 -1.33 1.01
CA TYR A 56 -5.59 -0.25 1.75
C TYR A 56 -5.68 -0.58 3.24
N SER A 57 -5.44 0.44 4.06
CA SER A 57 -5.91 0.49 5.44
C SER A 57 -7.07 1.49 5.52
N TYR A 58 -8.26 0.99 5.83
CA TYR A 58 -9.53 1.67 5.58
C TYR A 58 -9.59 2.07 4.10
N ASP A 59 -9.66 3.37 3.81
CA ASP A 59 -9.64 3.91 2.44
C ASP A 59 -8.28 4.53 2.06
N THR A 60 -7.25 4.38 2.90
CA THR A 60 -5.91 4.95 2.64
C THR A 60 -5.02 3.90 1.98
N PRO A 61 -4.49 4.14 0.76
CA PRO A 61 -3.47 3.31 0.15
C PRO A 61 -2.21 3.26 1.03
N ILE A 62 -1.71 2.07 1.30
CA ILE A 62 -0.52 1.82 2.14
C ILE A 62 0.56 1.00 1.45
N ALA A 63 0.25 0.41 0.30
CA ALA A 63 1.19 -0.16 -0.66
C ALA A 63 0.51 -0.21 -2.03
N TRP A 64 1.23 0.01 -3.12
CA TRP A 64 0.68 -0.16 -4.47
C TRP A 64 1.73 -0.58 -5.48
N LEU A 65 1.28 -1.23 -6.55
CA LEU A 65 2.10 -1.64 -7.68
C LEU A 65 1.82 -0.72 -8.88
N PRO A 66 2.78 0.10 -9.36
CA PRO A 66 2.59 1.01 -10.48
C PRO A 66 2.19 0.30 -11.78
N SER A 67 1.37 0.94 -12.62
CA SER A 67 0.98 0.37 -13.93
C SER A 67 2.12 0.29 -14.94
N GLY A 68 3.11 1.18 -14.84
CA GLY A 68 4.30 1.17 -15.69
C GLY A 68 5.26 0.00 -15.41
N GLY A 69 4.96 -0.86 -14.43
CA GLY A 69 5.90 -1.84 -13.90
C GLY A 69 6.85 -1.22 -12.87
N GLY A 70 7.73 -2.06 -12.32
CA GLY A 70 8.70 -1.65 -11.29
C GLY A 70 8.33 -2.12 -9.87
N PRO A 71 9.08 -1.65 -8.87
CA PRO A 71 8.93 -2.06 -7.48
C PRO A 71 7.59 -1.61 -6.90
N TRP A 72 7.19 -2.27 -5.81
CA TRP A 72 6.08 -1.77 -4.99
C TRP A 72 6.42 -0.41 -4.41
N VAL A 73 5.43 0.45 -4.26
CA VAL A 73 5.60 1.74 -3.59
C VAL A 73 4.87 1.71 -2.25
N MET A 74 5.56 2.13 -1.18
CA MET A 74 5.01 2.13 0.18
C MET A 74 5.29 3.47 0.90
N PRO A 75 4.25 4.14 1.45
CA PRO A 75 4.45 5.31 2.29
C PRO A 75 5.12 4.95 3.62
N THR A 76 6.14 5.72 4.02
CA THR A 76 6.76 5.63 5.36
C THR A 76 5.95 6.36 6.44
N THR A 77 4.96 7.15 6.02
CA THR A 77 4.06 7.91 6.89
C THR A 77 3.30 7.03 7.87
N LYS A 78 3.36 7.39 9.15
CA LYS A 78 2.55 6.78 10.21
C LYS A 78 1.23 7.51 10.36
N TYR A 79 0.12 6.83 10.07
CA TYR A 79 -1.23 7.43 10.17
C TYR A 79 -1.95 7.12 11.48
N SER A 80 -1.81 5.89 11.96
CA SER A 80 -2.40 5.38 13.21
C SER A 80 -1.71 4.06 13.59
N PRO A 81 -1.82 3.59 14.85
CA PRO A 81 -1.28 2.29 15.24
C PRO A 81 -1.80 1.12 14.38
N THR A 82 -3.10 1.11 14.07
CA THR A 82 -3.71 0.11 13.19
C THR A 82 -3.12 0.15 11.79
N THR A 83 -2.98 1.34 11.18
CA THR A 83 -2.41 1.47 9.85
C THR A 83 -0.93 1.08 9.82
N THR A 84 -0.16 1.40 10.86
CA THR A 84 1.24 0.95 11.01
C THR A 84 1.35 -0.58 11.07
N ASN A 85 0.41 -1.24 11.75
CA ASN A 85 0.33 -2.70 11.76
C ASN A 85 -0.01 -3.27 10.37
N HIS A 86 -0.93 -2.65 9.63
CA HIS A 86 -1.25 -3.03 8.25
C HIS A 86 -0.07 -2.82 7.29
N GLN A 87 0.64 -1.69 7.38
CA GLN A 87 1.89 -1.46 6.64
C GLN A 87 2.93 -2.54 6.94
N THR A 88 2.98 -3.08 8.17
CA THR A 88 3.85 -4.21 8.51
C THR A 88 3.45 -5.51 7.80
N VAL A 89 2.15 -5.76 7.65
CA VAL A 89 1.65 -6.92 6.89
C VAL A 89 2.03 -6.76 5.41
N ALA A 90 1.74 -5.59 4.83
CA ALA A 90 2.06 -5.30 3.44
C ALA A 90 3.55 -5.41 3.15
N ALA A 91 4.40 -4.76 3.96
CA ALA A 91 5.86 -4.82 3.81
C ALA A 91 6.40 -6.26 3.80
N ARG A 92 5.90 -7.11 4.70
CA ARG A 92 6.29 -8.53 4.75
C ARG A 92 5.78 -9.33 3.57
N ALA A 93 4.66 -8.93 2.96
CA ALA A 93 4.10 -9.60 1.81
C ALA A 93 4.84 -9.25 0.51
N VAL A 94 5.21 -7.97 0.34
CA VAL A 94 5.89 -7.47 -0.88
C VAL A 94 7.38 -7.80 -0.91
N GLY A 95 8.03 -7.93 0.26
CA GLY A 95 9.45 -8.29 0.35
C GLY A 95 10.39 -7.11 0.05
N GLU A 96 11.51 -7.40 -0.60
CA GLU A 96 12.60 -6.44 -0.87
C GLU A 96 12.35 -5.54 -2.08
N ASP A 97 11.41 -5.90 -2.96
CA ASP A 97 11.08 -5.14 -4.18
C ASP A 97 10.15 -3.97 -3.86
N VAL A 98 10.65 -3.03 -3.04
CA VAL A 98 9.88 -1.91 -2.52
C VAL A 98 10.67 -0.60 -2.53
N VAL A 99 10.04 0.45 -3.04
CA VAL A 99 10.43 1.84 -2.91
C VAL A 99 9.64 2.48 -1.77
N TRP A 100 10.36 3.04 -0.81
CA TRP A 100 9.79 3.75 0.32
C TRP A 100 9.67 5.23 -0.02
N ILE A 101 8.51 5.83 0.22
CA ILE A 101 8.26 7.25 -0.06
C ILE A 101 7.79 7.98 1.20
N ASN A 102 8.36 9.15 1.48
CA ASN A 102 7.96 10.01 2.61
C ASN A 102 6.71 10.86 2.30
N ASN A 103 6.30 11.75 3.21
CA ASN A 103 5.10 12.57 3.00
C ASN A 103 5.27 13.64 1.92
N GLU A 104 6.51 13.98 1.64
CA GLU A 104 6.97 14.98 0.68
C GLU A 104 7.02 14.40 -0.75
N GLY A 105 6.83 13.08 -0.89
CA GLY A 105 6.85 12.39 -2.18
C GLY A 105 8.26 11.98 -2.63
N GLU A 106 9.23 12.05 -1.73
CA GLU A 106 10.62 11.70 -1.98
C GLU A 106 10.87 10.23 -1.64
N GLU A 107 11.70 9.57 -2.46
CA GLU A 107 12.16 8.21 -2.19
C GLU A 107 13.19 8.24 -1.07
N VAL A 108 13.08 7.28 -0.15
CA VAL A 108 13.92 7.22 1.06
C VAL A 108 14.50 5.83 1.26
N GLU A 109 15.69 5.76 1.85
CA GLU A 109 16.30 4.47 2.17
C GLU A 109 15.61 3.82 3.36
N GLY A 110 14.82 2.79 3.07
CA GLY A 110 14.23 1.92 4.06
C GLY A 110 12.91 2.40 4.66
N ARG A 111 12.35 1.53 5.48
CA ARG A 111 10.94 1.55 5.91
C ARG A 111 10.55 2.68 6.85
N TRP A 112 11.51 3.21 7.60
CA TRP A 112 11.25 4.21 8.63
C TRP A 112 12.35 5.25 8.60
N VAL A 113 12.04 6.43 8.07
CA VAL A 113 12.86 7.61 8.28
C VAL A 113 12.60 8.08 9.71
N LYS A 114 13.67 8.21 10.50
CA LYS A 114 13.61 8.79 11.84
C LYS A 114 13.35 10.28 11.78
#